data_AF-A0A7L4JRP2-F1
#
_entry.id   AF-A0A7L4JRP2-F1
#
_cell.length_a   1.000
_cell.length_b   1.000
_cell.length_c   1.000
_cell.angle_alpha   90.00
_cell.angle_beta   90.00
_cell.angle_gamma   90.00
#
_symmetry.space_group_name_H-M   'P 1'
#
loop_
_entity.id
_entity.type
_entity.pdbx_description
1 polymer ?
#
loop_
_entity_poly.entity_id
_entity_poly.type
_entity_poly.pdbx_seq_one_letter_code
_entity_poly.pdbx_strand_id
1 'polypeptide(L)' 'CQGSKGELHEFGSHWKTEDCYDCSCSREGINCCSSFATPADYDKEKCVSIFIKETCTYKVVEKDDHSKECPVHGWVA' A
#
# COMPACT_ATOMS: atom_id res chain seq x y z
N CYS A 1 -1.34 -15.86 -16.09
CA CYS A 1 -2.55 -15.18 -15.61
C CYS A 1 -2.63 -13.76 -16.20
N GLN A 2 -3.83 -13.25 -16.46
CA GLN A 2 -4.02 -11.92 -17.03
C GLN A 2 -4.12 -10.88 -15.90
N GLY A 3 -3.18 -9.94 -15.86
CA GLY A 3 -3.16 -8.84 -14.90
C GLY A 3 -4.24 -7.78 -15.18
N SER A 4 -4.37 -6.81 -14.29
CA SER A 4 -5.43 -5.79 -14.35
C SER A 4 -5.30 -4.83 -15.53
N LYS A 5 -4.11 -4.72 -16.13
CA LYS A 5 -3.87 -3.92 -17.34
C LYS A 5 -3.85 -4.77 -18.62
N GLY A 6 -4.26 -6.03 -18.53
CA GLY A 6 -4.32 -6.96 -19.67
C GLY A 6 -3.00 -7.63 -20.01
N GLU A 7 -1.95 -7.42 -19.22
CA GLU A 7 -0.67 -8.07 -19.38
C GLU A 7 -0.73 -9.56 -18.99
N LEU A 8 0.01 -10.41 -19.69
CA LEU A 8 0.05 -11.84 -19.40
C LEU A 8 1.30 -12.17 -18.58
N HIS A 9 1.08 -12.73 -17.40
CA HIS A 9 2.11 -13.18 -16.48
C HIS A 9 2.23 -14.71 -16.50
N GLU A 10 3.44 -15.26 -16.41
CA GLU A 10 3.64 -16.72 -16.36
C GLU A 10 3.22 -17.32 -15.01
N PHE A 11 2.95 -18.62 -14.97
CA PHE A 11 2.71 -19.30 -13.69
C PHE A 11 4.00 -19.31 -12.85
N GLY A 12 3.89 -18.99 -11.56
CA GLY A 12 5.01 -18.83 -10.63
C GLY A 12 5.57 -17.40 -10.59
N SER A 13 5.09 -16.50 -11.44
CA SER A 13 5.53 -15.10 -11.45
C SER A 13 4.95 -14.30 -10.28
N HIS A 14 5.70 -13.27 -9.90
CA HIS A 14 5.33 -12.27 -8.91
C HIS A 14 5.60 -10.90 -9.50
N TRP A 15 4.68 -9.96 -9.36
CA TRP A 15 4.84 -8.60 -9.86
C TRP A 15 4.15 -7.59 -8.95
N LYS A 16 4.68 -6.36 -8.97
CA LYS A 16 4.10 -5.23 -8.26
C LYS A 16 3.31 -4.37 -9.25
N THR A 17 2.09 -4.01 -8.89
CA THR A 17 1.27 -3.09 -9.70
C THR A 17 1.59 -1.63 -9.36
N GLU A 18 1.28 -0.73 -10.28
CA GLU A 18 1.37 0.72 -10.02
C GLU A 18 0.45 1.20 -8.90
N ASP A 19 -0.60 0.44 -8.59
CA ASP A 19 -1.53 0.72 -7.49
C ASP A 19 -1.07 0.09 -6.18
N CYS A 20 0.21 -0.29 -6.09
CA CYS A 20 0.84 -0.82 -4.90
C CYS A 20 0.25 -2.14 -4.41
N TYR A 21 -0.08 -3.05 -5.33
CA TYR A 21 -0.41 -4.44 -5.01
C TYR A 21 0.73 -5.36 -5.38
N ASP A 22 1.08 -6.27 -4.47
CA ASP A 22 1.94 -7.40 -4.77
C ASP A 22 1.06 -8.57 -5.21
N CYS A 23 1.21 -8.92 -6.48
CA CYS A 23 0.45 -9.98 -7.13
C CYS A 23 1.34 -11.19 -7.38
N SER A 24 0.73 -12.37 -7.30
CA SER A 24 1.32 -13.66 -7.62
C SER A 24 0.37 -14.44 -8.52
N CYS A 25 0.92 -15.12 -9.52
CA CYS A 25 0.16 -15.99 -10.42
C CYS A 25 0.56 -17.44 -10.14
N SER A 26 -0.39 -18.24 -9.67
CA SER A 26 -0.22 -19.69 -9.49
C SER A 26 -1.17 -20.44 -10.42
N ARG A 27 -1.11 -21.77 -10.41
CA ARG A 27 -2.07 -22.61 -11.14
C ARG A 27 -3.49 -22.52 -10.56
N GLU A 28 -3.63 -22.04 -9.33
CA GLU A 28 -4.91 -21.87 -8.64
C GLU A 28 -5.57 -20.52 -8.98
N GLY A 29 -4.79 -19.56 -9.46
CA GLY A 29 -5.30 -18.25 -9.87
C GLY A 29 -4.29 -17.13 -9.64
N ILE A 30 -4.79 -15.89 -9.64
CA ILE A 30 -4.03 -14.71 -9.24
C ILE A 30 -4.42 -14.37 -7.81
N ASN A 31 -3.43 -14.14 -6.95
CA ASN A 31 -3.63 -13.53 -5.65
C ASN A 31 -2.88 -12.19 -5.61
N CYS A 32 -3.58 -11.12 -5.23
CA CYS A 32 -3.01 -9.78 -5.09
C CYS A 32 -3.30 -9.25 -3.68
N CYS A 33 -2.28 -8.74 -3.01
CA CYS A 33 -2.40 -8.13 -1.69
C CYS A 33 -1.85 -6.69 -1.72
N SER A 34 -2.36 -5.82 -0.87
CA SER A 34 -1.78 -4.51 -0.62
C SER A 34 -0.31 -4.66 -0.22
N SER A 35 0.58 -3.93 -0.88
CA SER A 35 2.01 -3.88 -0.53
C SER A 35 2.33 -2.82 0.52
N PHE A 36 1.28 -2.22 1.11
CA PHE A 36 1.37 -1.11 2.04
C PHE A 36 0.52 -1.38 3.28
N ALA A 37 1.00 -0.94 4.44
CA ALA A 37 0.22 -0.93 5.65
C ALA A 37 -0.50 0.42 5.79
N THR A 38 -1.76 0.39 6.22
CA THR A 38 -2.58 1.57 6.50
C THR A 38 -2.50 1.92 7.98
N PRO A 39 -2.21 3.18 8.36
CA PRO A 39 -2.16 3.58 9.76
C PRO A 39 -3.58 3.58 10.34
N ALA A 40 -3.80 2.79 11.37
CA ALA A 40 -5.12 2.59 11.97
C ALA A 40 -5.31 3.45 13.24
N ASP A 41 -4.23 3.62 14.02
CA ASP A 41 -4.26 4.29 15.31
C ASP A 41 -3.22 5.42 15.40
N TYR A 42 -3.71 6.65 15.34
CA TYR A 42 -2.97 7.91 15.49
C TYR A 42 -3.96 9.03 15.84
N ASP A 43 -3.47 10.20 16.26
CA ASP A 43 -4.30 11.37 16.56
C ASP A 43 -4.93 11.94 15.27
N LYS A 44 -6.15 11.52 14.94
CA LYS A 44 -6.89 11.99 13.76
C LYS A 44 -7.38 13.44 13.87
N GLU A 45 -7.34 14.04 15.06
CA GLU A 45 -7.70 15.45 15.25
C GLU A 45 -6.55 16.36 14.82
N LYS A 46 -5.33 16.03 15.25
CA LYS A 46 -4.12 16.84 14.96
C LYS A 46 -3.33 16.39 13.75
N CYS A 47 -3.49 15.15 13.30
CA CYS A 47 -2.67 14.56 12.26
C CYS A 47 -3.49 14.07 11.06
N VAL A 48 -2.80 13.94 9.93
CA VAL A 48 -3.34 13.44 8.66
C VAL A 48 -2.41 12.38 8.09
N SER A 49 -2.99 11.35 7.47
CA SER A 49 -2.24 10.33 6.74
C SER A 49 -2.15 10.70 5.26
N ILE A 50 -0.94 10.71 4.72
CA ILE A 50 -0.64 10.99 3.30
C ILE A 50 -0.06 9.73 2.69
N PHE A 51 -0.65 9.25 1.60
CA PHE A 51 -0.12 8.11 0.86
C PHE A 51 0.96 8.56 -0.13
N ILE A 52 2.15 7.97 -0.03
CA ILE A 52 3.29 8.20 -0.92
C ILE A 52 3.34 7.05 -1.93
N LYS A 53 2.83 7.32 -3.13
CA LYS A 53 2.69 6.30 -4.18
C LYS A 53 4.05 5.76 -4.65
N GLU A 54 5.10 6.57 -4.63
CA GLU A 54 6.45 6.20 -5.07
C GLU A 54 7.06 5.07 -4.22
N THR A 55 6.73 5.06 -2.93
CA THR A 55 7.23 4.04 -1.99
C THR A 55 6.15 3.05 -1.58
N CYS A 56 4.90 3.27 -1.98
CA CYS A 56 3.74 2.53 -1.49
C CYS A 56 3.68 2.53 0.04
N THR A 57 3.74 3.71 0.66
CA THR A 57 3.65 3.83 2.13
C THR A 57 2.76 4.98 2.54
N TYR A 58 2.22 4.92 3.75
CA TYR A 58 1.60 6.08 4.38
C TYR A 58 2.61 6.79 5.28
N LYS A 59 2.58 8.12 5.26
CA LYS A 59 3.14 8.97 6.30
C LYS A 59 2.03 9.62 7.09
N VAL A 60 2.20 9.72 8.39
CA VAL A 60 1.26 10.44 9.26
C VAL A 60 1.97 11.68 9.77
N VAL A 61 1.43 12.85 9.44
CA VAL A 61 2.04 14.16 9.73
C VAL A 61 1.04 15.09 10.40
N GLU A 62 1.51 16.13 11.09
CA GLU A 62 0.62 17.15 11.67
C GLU A 62 -0.18 17.85 10.57
N LYS A 63 -1.43 18.24 10.83
CA LYS A 63 -2.27 18.97 9.88
C LYS A 63 -1.78 20.40 9.65
N ASP A 64 -1.28 21.04 10.70
CA ASP A 64 -0.80 22.43 10.64
C ASP A 64 0.60 22.52 10.01
N ASP A 65 1.42 21.48 10.18
CA ASP A 65 2.78 21.40 9.66
C ASP A 65 3.09 19.99 9.14
N HIS A 66 2.86 19.79 7.84
CA HIS A 66 3.10 18.51 7.16
C HIS A 66 4.58 18.06 7.16
N SER A 67 5.52 18.89 7.65
CA SER A 67 6.93 18.49 7.81
C SER A 67 7.20 17.67 9.08
N LYS A 68 6.30 17.71 10.06
CA LYS A 68 6.43 16.98 11.32
C LYS A 68 5.65 15.68 11.27
N GLU A 69 6.33 14.58 11.58
CA GLU A 69 5.71 13.27 11.68
C GLU A 69 4.97 13.12 13.02
N CYS A 70 3.80 12.50 12.96
CA CYS A 70 2.98 12.18 14.11
C CYS A 70 3.21 10.74 14.57
N PRO A 71 3.11 10.46 15.89
CA PRO A 71 3.20 9.11 16.40
C PRO A 71 2.02 8.26 15.90
N VAL A 72 2.33 7.04 15.44
CA VAL A 72 1.35 6.03 15.04
C VAL A 72 1.51 4.84 15.97
N HIS A 73 0.41 4.40 16.56
CA HIS A 73 0.37 3.32 17.54
C HIS A 73 -0.08 1.98 16.94
N GLY A 74 -0.67 2.00 15.73
CA GLY A 74 -1.18 0.80 15.08
C GLY A 74 -1.28 0.91 13.56
N TRP A 75 -0.98 -0.20 12.89
CA TRP A 75 -1.02 -0.38 11.45
C TRP A 75 -1.82 -1.63 11.08
N VAL A 76 -2.48 -1.60 9.93
CA VAL A 76 -3.24 -2.73 9.36
C VAL A 76 -2.75 -2.98 7.94
N ALA A 77 -2.41 -4.23 7.62
CA ALA A 77 -1.93 -4.66 6.31
C ALA A 77 -3.00 -5.43 5.53
#